data_AF-A0A7G8F2W9-F1
#
_entry.id   AF-A0A7G8F2W9-F1
#
_cell.length_a   1.000
_cell.length_b   1.000
_cell.length_c   1.000
_cell.angle_alpha   90.00
_cell.angle_beta   90.00
_cell.angle_gamma   90.00
#
_symmetry.space_group_name_H-M   'P 1'
#
loop_
_entity.id
_entity.type
_entity.pdbx_description
1 polymer ?
#
loop_
_entity_poly.entity_id
_entity_poly.type
_entity_poly.pdbx_seq_one_letter_code
_entity_poly.pdbx_strand_id
1 'polypeptide(L)'
;MSVLSILRTSVGLRTIVITGSTAAVVSVASALPSDASWAPKPEPKFWSEVRLQMMDQETSAPSDWTFMEAMQSPKIDAAEYLRDPRREQQTVTFQALLLMRKGDGNPWGMRQLSMRAQCLEGVLERQDQQGGWSVYPGRQGTASKVNWICAQAPNP
;
A
#
# COMPACT_ATOMS: atom_id res chain seq x y z
N MET A 1 -36.54 76.33 -12.01
CA MET A 1 -37.34 75.73 -13.10
C MET A 1 -37.72 74.33 -12.64
N SER A 2 -38.99 74.13 -12.27
CA SER A 2 -39.93 73.21 -12.95
C SER A 2 -39.69 71.74 -12.57
N VAL A 3 -40.65 70.89 -12.23
CA VAL A 3 -42.13 70.87 -12.25
C VAL A 3 -42.51 69.55 -11.53
N LEU A 4 -43.61 69.56 -10.74
CA LEU A 4 -44.61 68.50 -10.45
C LEU A 4 -44.23 66.99 -10.44
N SER A 5 -44.91 66.05 -9.78
CA SER A 5 -45.95 65.97 -8.75
C SER A 5 -46.26 64.48 -8.57
N ILE A 6 -46.57 64.09 -7.31
CA ILE A 6 -47.68 63.21 -6.87
C ILE A 6 -47.87 61.85 -7.56
N LEU A 7 -47.82 60.76 -6.77
CA LEU A 7 -48.99 59.89 -6.52
C LEU A 7 -48.71 58.86 -5.41
N ARG A 8 -49.57 58.90 -4.39
CA ARG A 8 -49.79 57.84 -3.40
C ARG A 8 -50.38 56.61 -4.10
N THR A 9 -49.98 55.42 -3.68
CA THR A 9 -50.91 54.31 -3.45
C THR A 9 -50.38 53.35 -2.39
N SER A 10 -51.31 52.94 -1.54
CA SER A 10 -51.21 52.09 -0.37
C SER A 10 -51.35 50.60 -0.71
N VAL A 11 -51.07 49.79 0.31
CA VAL A 11 -51.57 48.43 0.59
C VAL A 11 -50.67 47.27 0.16
N GLY A 12 -50.30 46.46 1.16
CA GLY A 12 -50.01 45.04 0.94
C GLY A 12 -48.89 44.45 1.79
N LEU A 13 -48.93 44.58 3.12
CA LEU A 13 -48.09 43.78 4.01
C LEU A 13 -48.49 42.30 3.88
N ARG A 14 -47.65 41.47 3.26
CA ARG A 14 -47.75 40.00 3.37
C ARG A 14 -46.51 39.50 4.09
N THR A 15 -46.63 39.41 5.41
CA THR A 15 -45.69 38.73 6.29
C THR A 15 -45.74 37.24 5.97
N ILE A 16 -44.75 36.71 5.24
CA ILE A 16 -44.55 35.26 5.13
C ILE A 16 -43.60 34.88 6.27
N VAL A 17 -44.18 34.36 7.36
CA VAL A 17 -43.42 33.69 8.41
C VAL A 17 -43.10 32.29 7.92
N ILE A 18 -41.87 32.06 7.46
CA ILE A 18 -41.35 30.71 7.22
C ILE A 18 -40.68 30.28 8.54
N THR A 19 -41.42 29.56 9.38
CA THR A 19 -40.85 28.76 10.46
C THR A 19 -40.10 27.58 9.84
N GLY A 20 -38.83 27.81 9.49
CA GLY A 20 -37.90 26.77 9.06
C GLY A 20 -37.25 26.12 10.28
N SER A 21 -37.71 24.93 10.65
CA SER A 21 -37.03 24.07 11.63
C SER A 21 -35.68 23.62 11.06
N THR A 22 -34.58 24.19 11.56
CA THR A 22 -33.23 23.71 11.21
C THR A 22 -32.93 22.44 12.01
N ALA A 23 -33.16 21.28 11.40
CA ALA A 23 -32.60 20.02 11.88
C ALA A 23 -31.07 20.05 11.63
N ALA A 24 -30.30 20.20 12.70
CA ALA A 24 -28.84 20.07 12.63
C ALA A 24 -28.48 18.60 12.45
N VAL A 25 -28.16 18.20 11.22
CA VAL A 25 -27.63 16.86 10.93
C VAL A 25 -26.16 16.85 11.36
N VAL A 26 -25.87 16.23 12.50
CA VAL A 26 -24.49 16.01 12.95
C VAL A 26 -23.91 14.89 12.08
N SER A 27 -23.23 15.26 10.99
CA SER A 27 -22.44 14.31 10.21
C SER A 27 -21.22 13.91 11.04
N VAL A 28 -21.31 12.75 11.70
CA VAL A 28 -20.14 12.07 12.26
C VAL A 28 -19.31 11.59 11.06
N ALA A 29 -18.36 12.41 10.63
CA ALA A 29 -17.34 11.99 9.68
C ALA A 29 -16.46 10.95 10.40
N SER A 30 -16.81 9.67 10.26
CA SER A 30 -15.90 8.58 10.57
C SER A 30 -14.71 8.73 9.64
N ALA A 31 -13.63 9.34 10.15
CA ALA A 31 -12.32 9.29 9.53
C ALA A 31 -11.90 7.82 9.52
N LEU A 32 -12.20 7.12 8.44
CA LEU A 32 -11.56 5.85 8.15
C LEU A 32 -10.04 6.11 8.21
N PRO A 33 -9.26 5.31 8.93
CA PRO A 33 -7.82 5.45 8.91
C PRO A 33 -7.39 5.38 7.44
N SER A 34 -6.79 6.47 6.94
CA SER A 34 -6.11 6.46 5.65
C SER A 34 -4.78 5.73 5.83
N ASP A 35 -4.88 4.44 6.10
CA ASP A 35 -3.82 3.51 5.69
C ASP A 35 -3.90 3.52 4.16
N ALA A 36 -3.05 4.31 3.51
CA ALA A 36 -2.84 4.19 2.09
C ALA A 36 -2.64 2.70 1.79
N SER A 37 -3.63 2.10 1.12
CA SER A 37 -3.69 0.66 0.94
C SER A 37 -2.56 0.28 0.01
N TRP A 38 -1.40 -0.04 0.60
CA TRP A 38 -0.26 -0.50 -0.16
C TRP A 38 -0.69 -1.74 -0.95
N ALA A 39 -0.33 -1.77 -2.22
CA ALA A 39 -0.50 -2.90 -3.09
C ALA A 39 0.72 -2.99 -4.01
N PRO A 40 1.08 -4.20 -4.49
CA PRO A 40 2.13 -4.36 -5.48
C PRO A 40 1.86 -3.48 -6.70
N LYS A 41 2.88 -2.74 -7.12
CA LYS A 41 2.84 -2.06 -8.42
C LYS A 41 3.13 -3.08 -9.53
N PRO A 42 2.71 -2.83 -10.78
CA PRO A 42 3.17 -3.64 -11.91
C PRO A 42 4.70 -3.73 -11.94
N GLU A 43 5.23 -4.92 -12.21
CA GLU A 43 6.68 -5.14 -12.31
C GLU A 43 7.26 -4.28 -13.46
N PRO A 44 8.23 -3.39 -13.18
CA PRO A 44 8.90 -2.67 -14.25
C PRO A 44 9.72 -3.62 -15.15
N LYS A 45 9.71 -3.36 -16.47
CA LYS A 45 10.42 -4.18 -17.47
C LYS A 45 11.87 -4.49 -17.10
N PHE A 46 12.61 -3.47 -16.65
CA PHE A 46 13.98 -3.63 -16.17
C PHE A 46 14.13 -4.72 -15.11
N TRP A 47 13.24 -4.74 -14.11
CA TRP A 47 13.30 -5.72 -13.01
C TRP A 47 12.92 -7.12 -13.47
N SER A 48 11.95 -7.24 -14.38
CA SER A 48 11.62 -8.54 -14.99
C SER A 48 12.78 -9.11 -15.81
N GLU A 49 13.51 -8.29 -16.54
CA GLU A 49 14.69 -8.71 -17.32
C GLU A 49 15.83 -9.18 -16.41
N VAL A 50 16.12 -8.42 -15.34
CA VAL A 50 17.11 -8.82 -14.33
C VAL A 50 16.70 -10.13 -13.68
N ARG A 51 15.44 -10.27 -13.28
CA ARG A 51 14.93 -11.49 -12.65
C ARG A 51 15.06 -12.70 -13.58
N LEU A 52 14.65 -12.58 -14.84
CA LEU A 52 14.77 -13.68 -15.81
C LEU A 52 16.23 -14.07 -16.03
N GLN A 53 17.13 -13.09 -16.19
CA GLN A 53 18.56 -13.35 -16.35
C GLN A 53 19.15 -14.09 -15.13
N MET A 54 18.74 -13.73 -13.91
CA MET A 54 19.22 -14.35 -12.68
C MET A 54 18.56 -15.73 -12.44
N MET A 55 17.29 -15.90 -12.80
CA MET A 55 16.58 -17.17 -12.67
C MET A 55 17.00 -18.21 -13.71
N ASP A 56 17.47 -17.83 -14.90
CA ASP A 56 18.11 -18.82 -15.78
C ASP A 56 19.37 -19.46 -15.12
N GLN A 57 19.90 -18.84 -14.06
CA GLN A 57 20.96 -19.42 -13.22
C GLN A 57 20.42 -20.26 -12.04
N GLU A 58 19.12 -20.19 -11.70
CA GLU A 58 18.45 -20.96 -10.63
C GLU A 58 17.14 -21.62 -11.13
N THR A 59 17.03 -22.94 -11.04
CA THR A 59 15.95 -23.81 -11.60
C THR A 59 14.49 -23.60 -11.11
N SER A 60 14.09 -22.41 -10.61
CA SER A 60 12.70 -22.08 -10.25
C SER A 60 11.90 -21.51 -11.42
N ALA A 61 10.59 -21.81 -11.50
CA ALA A 61 9.70 -21.28 -12.52
C ALA A 61 9.54 -19.73 -12.42
N PRO A 62 9.76 -18.95 -13.49
CA PRO A 62 9.69 -17.49 -13.46
C PRO A 62 8.31 -16.87 -13.18
N SER A 63 7.21 -17.59 -13.40
CA SER A 63 5.84 -17.03 -13.41
C SER A 63 5.24 -16.79 -12.02
N ASP A 64 5.82 -17.35 -10.96
CA ASP A 64 5.11 -17.47 -9.67
C ASP A 64 5.48 -16.36 -8.68
N TRP A 65 6.31 -15.41 -9.12
CA TRP A 65 6.81 -14.32 -8.30
C TRP A 65 5.96 -13.06 -8.46
N THR A 66 5.43 -12.55 -7.34
CA THR A 66 4.81 -11.23 -7.25
C THR A 66 5.88 -10.19 -6.96
N PHE A 67 6.06 -9.22 -7.87
CA PHE A 67 6.93 -8.06 -7.63
C PHE A 67 6.36 -7.20 -6.51
N MET A 68 7.08 -7.05 -5.40
CA MET A 68 6.60 -6.27 -4.26
C MET A 68 6.99 -4.82 -4.44
N GLU A 69 8.30 -4.56 -4.55
CA GLU A 69 8.84 -3.24 -4.83
C GLU A 69 10.32 -3.30 -5.19
N ALA A 70 10.84 -2.14 -5.58
CA ALA A 70 12.25 -1.94 -5.81
C ALA A 70 12.71 -0.56 -5.36
N MET A 71 14.02 -0.45 -5.16
CA MET A 71 14.71 0.82 -5.00
C MET A 71 15.87 0.87 -5.99
N GLN A 72 16.11 2.05 -6.54
CA GLN A 72 17.26 2.32 -7.40
C GLN A 72 17.94 3.59 -6.93
N SER A 73 19.25 3.53 -6.81
CA SER A 73 20.09 4.64 -6.39
C SER A 73 21.53 4.42 -6.86
N PRO A 74 22.36 5.47 -6.90
CA PRO A 74 23.78 5.31 -7.27
C PRO A 74 24.56 4.33 -6.39
N LYS A 75 24.07 4.02 -5.18
CA LYS A 75 24.73 3.12 -4.23
C LYS A 75 24.23 1.68 -4.32
N ILE A 76 22.96 1.49 -4.63
CA ILE A 76 22.29 0.20 -4.57
C ILE A 76 21.05 0.20 -5.45
N ASP A 77 20.93 -0.89 -6.20
CA ASP A 77 19.67 -1.31 -6.79
C ASP A 77 19.23 -2.58 -6.06
N ALA A 78 17.97 -2.62 -5.64
CA ALA A 78 17.38 -3.81 -5.04
C ALA A 78 15.91 -3.98 -5.42
N ALA A 79 15.47 -5.21 -5.63
CA ALA A 79 14.08 -5.58 -5.82
C ALA A 79 13.70 -6.75 -4.92
N GLU A 80 12.46 -6.70 -4.41
CA GLU A 80 11.87 -7.74 -3.56
C GLU A 80 10.68 -8.37 -4.28
N TYR A 81 10.61 -9.71 -4.25
CA TYR A 81 9.48 -10.48 -4.74
C TYR A 81 8.95 -11.41 -3.66
N LEU A 82 7.70 -11.83 -3.81
CA LEU A 82 7.02 -12.77 -2.94
C LEU A 82 6.39 -13.90 -3.76
N ARG A 83 6.44 -15.13 -3.25
CA ARG A 83 5.64 -16.26 -3.74
C ARG A 83 5.14 -17.14 -2.61
N ASP A 84 4.17 -18.00 -2.93
CA ASP A 84 3.63 -19.04 -2.06
C ASP A 84 3.18 -18.56 -0.66
N PRO A 85 2.38 -17.49 -0.54
CA PRO A 85 1.87 -17.08 0.76
C PRO A 85 0.96 -18.17 1.35
N ARG A 86 1.25 -18.59 2.58
CA ARG A 86 0.47 -19.58 3.33
C ARG A 86 0.12 -19.07 4.71
N ARG A 87 -1.16 -19.19 5.08
CA ARG A 87 -1.66 -18.78 6.38
C ARG A 87 -1.31 -19.82 7.44
N GLU A 88 -0.69 -19.38 8.52
CA GLU A 88 -0.41 -20.16 9.73
C GLU A 88 -0.87 -19.34 10.95
N GLN A 89 -2.11 -19.61 11.40
CA GLN A 89 -2.74 -18.91 12.53
C GLN A 89 -2.80 -17.38 12.33
N GLN A 90 -1.99 -16.62 13.07
CA GLN A 90 -1.90 -15.16 13.00
C GLN A 90 -0.74 -14.67 12.12
N THR A 91 -0.07 -15.60 11.43
CA THR A 91 1.05 -15.29 10.54
C THR A 91 0.78 -15.75 9.12
N VAL A 92 1.45 -15.14 8.15
CA VAL A 92 1.52 -15.66 6.78
C VAL A 92 2.98 -15.93 6.45
N THR A 93 3.32 -17.20 6.22
CA THR A 93 4.65 -17.62 5.75
C THR A 93 4.72 -17.51 4.23
N PHE A 94 5.89 -17.18 3.68
CA PHE A 94 6.09 -17.05 2.24
C PHE A 94 7.58 -17.13 1.88
N GLN A 95 7.88 -17.31 0.59
CA GLN A 95 9.24 -17.18 0.07
C GLN A 95 9.43 -15.78 -0.52
N ALA A 96 10.56 -15.15 -0.21
CA ALA A 96 10.96 -13.90 -0.81
C ALA A 96 12.20 -14.08 -1.70
N LEU A 97 12.21 -13.40 -2.84
CA LEU A 97 13.40 -13.25 -3.69
C LEU A 97 13.95 -11.84 -3.53
N LEU A 98 15.24 -11.73 -3.23
CA LEU A 98 15.98 -10.48 -3.21
C LEU A 98 16.97 -10.45 -4.36
N LEU A 99 16.79 -9.50 -5.27
CA LEU A 99 17.77 -9.15 -6.30
C LEU A 99 18.48 -7.89 -5.86
N MET A 100 19.81 -7.86 -5.89
CA MET A 100 20.57 -6.71 -5.41
C MET A 100 21.91 -6.56 -6.14
N ARG A 101 22.28 -5.32 -6.49
CA ARG A 101 23.65 -4.96 -6.86
C ARG A 101 24.07 -3.67 -6.18
N LYS A 102 25.36 -3.56 -5.87
CA LYS A 102 25.93 -2.38 -5.18
C LYS A 102 26.59 -1.45 -6.21
N GLY A 103 25.82 -0.52 -6.77
CA GLY A 103 26.31 0.40 -7.82
C GLY A 103 26.54 -0.29 -9.17
N ASP A 104 26.62 0.52 -10.23
CA ASP A 104 26.43 0.09 -11.62
C ASP A 104 27.55 -0.79 -12.22
N GLY A 105 28.64 -1.05 -11.50
CA GLY A 105 29.75 -1.90 -11.96
C GLY A 105 29.83 -3.27 -11.29
N ASN A 106 28.96 -3.57 -10.33
CA ASN A 106 29.02 -4.80 -9.55
C ASN A 106 28.04 -5.86 -10.10
N PRO A 107 28.38 -7.16 -9.98
CA PRO A 107 27.48 -8.22 -10.40
C PRO A 107 26.20 -8.21 -9.56
N TRP A 108 25.12 -8.69 -10.16
CA TRP A 108 23.88 -8.97 -9.45
C TRP A 108 24.08 -10.13 -8.47
N GLY A 109 23.55 -9.96 -7.27
CA GLY A 109 23.32 -11.03 -6.31
C GLY A 109 21.84 -11.37 -6.26
N MET A 110 21.56 -12.66 -6.06
CA MET A 110 20.21 -13.18 -5.85
C MET A 110 20.20 -14.00 -4.56
N ARG A 111 19.15 -13.84 -3.75
CA ARG A 111 18.95 -14.61 -2.52
C ARG A 111 17.48 -14.94 -2.34
N GLN A 112 17.19 -16.19 -2.02
CA GLN A 112 15.87 -16.60 -1.54
C GLN A 112 15.85 -16.60 -0.02
N LEU A 113 14.77 -16.08 0.57
CA LEU A 113 14.55 -16.00 2.02
C LEU A 113 13.22 -16.64 2.38
N SER A 114 13.20 -17.45 3.43
CA SER A 114 11.96 -17.85 4.09
C SER A 114 11.52 -16.73 5.02
N MET A 115 10.30 -16.23 4.83
CA MET A 115 9.76 -15.05 5.49
C MET A 115 8.44 -15.37 6.15
N ARG A 116 8.07 -14.57 7.15
CA ARG A 116 6.70 -14.53 7.67
C ARG A 116 6.25 -13.11 7.98
N ALA A 117 4.99 -12.84 7.73
CA ALA A 117 4.29 -11.63 8.13
C ALA A 117 3.56 -11.89 9.45
N GLN A 118 3.83 -11.06 10.45
CA GLN A 118 3.15 -11.03 11.75
C GLN A 118 1.94 -10.11 11.63
N CYS A 119 0.75 -10.66 11.44
CA CYS A 119 -0.41 -9.91 10.94
C CYS A 119 -1.00 -8.94 11.97
N LEU A 120 -0.82 -9.18 13.26
CA LEU A 120 -1.31 -8.27 14.31
C LEU A 120 -0.29 -7.18 14.62
N GLU A 121 0.99 -7.51 14.48
CA GLU A 121 2.13 -6.67 14.83
C GLU A 121 2.54 -5.76 13.67
N GLY A 122 2.16 -6.08 12.44
CA GLY A 122 2.55 -5.32 11.24
C GLY A 122 4.03 -5.47 10.90
N VAL A 123 4.65 -6.59 11.29
CA VAL A 123 6.09 -6.83 11.19
C VAL A 123 6.40 -7.95 10.19
N LEU A 124 7.51 -7.81 9.48
CA LEU A 124 8.10 -8.89 8.70
C LEU A 124 9.23 -9.54 9.49
N GLU A 125 9.31 -10.86 9.43
CA GLU A 125 10.39 -11.64 9.98
C GLU A 125 10.99 -12.54 8.89
N ARG A 126 12.29 -12.79 9.01
CA ARG A 126 13.01 -13.76 8.19
C ARG A 126 13.46 -14.93 9.04
N GLN A 127 13.51 -16.10 8.42
CA GLN A 127 14.12 -17.27 9.03
C GLN A 127 15.62 -17.30 8.73
N ASP A 128 16.43 -17.59 9.74
CA ASP A 128 17.85 -17.88 9.58
C ASP A 128 18.09 -19.35 9.19
N GLN A 129 19.37 -19.73 9.03
CA GLN A 129 19.77 -21.08 8.62
C GLN A 129 19.52 -22.13 9.72
N GLN A 130 19.38 -21.70 10.97
CA GLN A 130 19.09 -22.55 12.13
C GLN A 130 17.58 -22.70 12.38
N GLY A 131 16.74 -22.05 11.56
CA GLY A 131 15.29 -22.06 11.69
C GLY A 131 14.74 -20.98 12.63
N GLY A 132 15.60 -20.13 13.19
CA GLY A 132 15.23 -19.02 14.06
C GLY A 132 14.60 -17.86 13.29
N TRP A 133 13.60 -17.22 13.88
CA TRP A 133 12.92 -16.06 13.30
C TRP A 133 13.49 -14.77 13.88
N SER A 134 13.79 -13.81 13.01
CA SER A 134 14.24 -12.47 13.41
C SER A 134 13.57 -11.40 12.59
N VAL A 135 13.37 -10.22 13.18
CA VAL A 135 12.77 -9.07 12.50
C VAL A 135 13.56 -8.75 11.23
N TYR A 136 12.85 -8.73 10.11
CA TYR A 136 13.37 -8.23 8.85
C TYR A 136 13.18 -6.72 8.81
N PRO A 137 14.25 -5.93 8.63
CA PRO A 137 14.17 -4.48 8.70
C PRO A 137 13.11 -3.91 7.76
N GLY A 138 12.08 -3.30 8.36
CA GLY A 138 11.05 -2.57 7.63
C GLY A 138 11.50 -1.17 7.24
N ARG A 139 10.78 -0.57 6.28
CA ARG A 139 10.84 0.84 5.92
C ARG A 139 9.49 1.48 6.15
N GLN A 140 9.38 2.78 5.94
CA GLN A 140 8.08 3.45 5.98
C GLN A 140 7.09 2.74 5.05
N GLY A 141 5.90 2.39 5.57
CA GLY A 141 4.89 1.62 4.84
C GLY A 141 4.97 0.09 5.02
N THR A 142 5.90 -0.44 5.83
CA THR A 142 5.97 -1.90 6.09
C THR A 142 4.68 -2.47 6.68
N ALA A 143 4.02 -1.77 7.61
CA ALA A 143 2.77 -2.26 8.19
C ALA A 143 1.66 -2.42 7.13
N SER A 144 1.50 -1.45 6.23
CA SER A 144 0.54 -1.52 5.13
C SER A 144 0.86 -2.67 4.17
N LYS A 145 2.16 -2.91 3.88
CA LYS A 145 2.59 -4.10 3.11
C LYS A 145 2.24 -5.40 3.84
N VAL A 146 2.50 -5.49 5.13
CA VAL A 146 2.16 -6.66 5.95
C VAL A 146 0.66 -6.94 5.90
N ASN A 147 -0.18 -5.91 6.02
CA ASN A 147 -1.63 -6.05 5.88
C ASN A 147 -2.02 -6.63 4.52
N TRP A 148 -1.39 -6.17 3.43
CA TRP A 148 -1.62 -6.72 2.10
C TRP A 148 -1.21 -8.19 2.00
N ILE A 149 -0.04 -8.56 2.54
CA ILE A 149 0.45 -9.96 2.56
C ILE A 149 -0.52 -10.85 3.33
N CYS A 150 -0.97 -10.38 4.50
CA CYS A 150 -1.92 -11.09 5.35
C CYS A 150 -3.28 -11.29 4.70
N ALA A 151 -3.67 -10.44 3.75
CA ALA A 151 -4.88 -10.59 2.96
C ALA A 151 -4.74 -11.59 1.78
N GLN A 152 -3.53 -11.96 1.36
CA GLN A 152 -3.31 -12.90 0.25
C GLN A 152 -3.61 -14.36 0.63
N ALA A 153 -3.56 -14.68 1.92
CA ALA A 153 -3.88 -15.99 2.45
C ALA A 153 -4.91 -15.83 3.58
N PRO A 154 -6.21 -15.69 3.26
CA PRO A 154 -7.25 -15.59 4.28
C PRO A 154 -7.29 -16.86 5.13
N ASN A 155 -7.86 -16.75 6.34
CA ASN A 155 -8.04 -17.92 7.20
C ASN A 155 -8.85 -19.00 6.46
N PRO A 156 -8.45 -20.28 6.55
CA PRO A 156 -9.27 -21.38 6.05
C PRO A 156 -10.61 -21.47 6.80
#